data_AF-A0A7H9BIK3-F1
#
_entry.id   AF-A0A7H9BIK3-F1
#
_cell.length_a   1.000
_cell.length_b   1.000
_cell.length_c   1.000
_cell.angle_alpha   90.00
_cell.angle_beta   90.00
_cell.angle_gamma   90.00
#
_symmetry.space_group_name_H-M   'P 1'
#
loop_
_entity.id
_entity.type
_entity.pdbx_description
1 polymer ?
#
loop_
_entity_poly.entity_id
_entity_poly.type
_entity_poly.pdbx_seq_one_letter_code
_entity_poly.pdbx_strand_id
1 'polypeptide(L)'
;MNKITDRLQAVITEKTEERRRWKSLEELSGITAMSWQNFWRGKQRPTAEMLEAVCQEWPEYAFWITTGITDPLRGHIAPQSFEPCFPVVRGKPLTFANQEWKYKLALMQTETAAEGSMADKRLKREQLGRELANEANVPALFLSYEDLIDLYGEKGSYQYVELVFDEELNNIEEMRRHEELALSEKRARTVQNIKISAVIDTLYKRGVHKIRGWFSREI
;
A
#
# COMPACT_ATOMS: atom_id res chain seq x y z
N MET A 1 21.86 -11.85 3.06
CA MET A 1 22.01 -11.31 1.69
C MET A 1 20.62 -11.01 1.18
N ASN A 2 20.30 -9.76 0.83
CA ASN A 2 19.10 -9.37 0.05
C ASN A 2 19.34 -7.96 -0.47
N LYS A 3 20.02 -7.84 -1.61
CA LYS A 3 20.26 -6.53 -2.26
C LYS A 3 19.02 -6.13 -3.04
N ILE A 4 18.88 -4.84 -3.32
CA ILE A 4 17.79 -4.29 -4.14
C ILE A 4 17.67 -5.00 -5.50
N THR A 5 18.81 -5.43 -6.07
CA THR A 5 18.90 -6.25 -7.27
C THR A 5 18.07 -7.53 -7.16
N ASP A 6 18.25 -8.29 -6.07
CA ASP A 6 17.61 -9.60 -5.88
C ASP A 6 16.09 -9.43 -5.78
N ARG A 7 15.65 -8.39 -5.06
CA ARG A 7 14.23 -8.07 -4.90
C ARG A 7 13.60 -7.64 -6.23
N LEU A 8 14.28 -6.79 -6.99
CA LEU A 8 13.80 -6.36 -8.31
C LEU A 8 13.67 -7.56 -9.27
N GLN A 9 14.65 -8.48 -9.27
CA GLN A 9 14.58 -9.71 -10.05
C GLN A 9 13.41 -10.61 -9.64
N ALA A 10 13.12 -10.71 -8.34
CA ALA A 10 11.99 -11.50 -7.85
C ALA A 10 10.64 -10.96 -8.35
N VAL A 11 10.42 -9.64 -8.32
CA VAL A 11 9.19 -9.02 -8.86
C VAL A 11 9.09 -9.28 -10.37
N ILE A 12 10.17 -9.03 -11.11
CA ILE A 12 10.20 -9.26 -12.56
C ILE A 12 9.89 -10.73 -12.87
N THR A 13 10.44 -11.68 -12.11
CA THR A 13 10.19 -13.11 -12.30
C THR A 13 8.71 -13.45 -12.14
N GLU A 14 8.05 -12.86 -11.14
CA GLU A 14 6.64 -13.11 -10.86
C GLU A 14 5.69 -12.46 -11.88
N LYS A 15 6.02 -11.26 -12.35
CA LYS A 15 5.11 -10.46 -13.18
C LYS A 15 5.30 -10.61 -14.68
N THR A 16 6.38 -11.25 -15.11
CA THR A 16 6.69 -11.39 -16.54
C THR A 16 6.88 -12.85 -16.93
N GLU A 17 6.42 -13.17 -18.13
CA GLU A 17 6.68 -14.46 -18.75
C GLU A 17 8.15 -14.60 -19.13
N GLU A 18 8.79 -15.71 -18.77
CA GLU A 18 10.23 -15.93 -18.97
C GLU A 18 10.68 -15.71 -20.42
N ARG A 19 9.90 -16.18 -21.40
CA ARG A 19 10.24 -16.10 -22.83
C ARG A 19 10.18 -14.69 -23.41
N ARG A 20 9.34 -13.81 -22.86
CA ARG A 20 9.10 -12.46 -23.37
C ARG A 20 9.54 -11.35 -22.44
N ARG A 21 10.00 -11.68 -21.23
CA ARG A 21 10.41 -10.76 -20.16
C ARG A 21 11.10 -9.49 -20.65
N TRP A 22 12.18 -9.62 -21.43
CA TRP A 22 12.95 -8.45 -21.86
C TRP A 22 12.19 -7.55 -22.82
N LYS A 23 11.46 -8.14 -23.76
CA LYS A 23 10.63 -7.39 -24.70
C LYS A 23 9.46 -6.72 -23.99
N SER A 24 8.80 -7.42 -23.07
CA SER A 24 7.71 -6.87 -22.26
C SER A 24 8.20 -5.72 -21.37
N LEU A 25 9.36 -5.86 -20.73
CA LEU A 25 9.94 -4.78 -19.93
C LEU A 25 10.34 -3.58 -20.78
N GLU A 26 10.87 -3.81 -21.99
CA GLU A 26 11.20 -2.72 -22.93
C GLU A 26 9.96 -1.99 -23.43
N GLU A 27 8.91 -2.72 -23.84
CA GLU A 27 7.62 -2.16 -24.25
C GLU A 27 6.98 -1.33 -23.11
N LEU A 28 7.16 -1.77 -21.87
CA LEU A 28 6.58 -1.14 -20.69
C LEU A 28 7.34 0.10 -20.23
N SER A 29 8.68 0.02 -20.22
CA SER A 29 9.54 1.04 -19.60
C SER A 29 10.21 1.99 -20.59
N GLY A 30 10.24 1.64 -21.88
CA GLY A 30 11.09 2.31 -22.87
C GLY A 30 12.59 2.04 -22.72
N ILE A 31 13.00 1.27 -21.70
CA ILE A 31 14.40 0.89 -21.46
C ILE A 31 14.74 -0.32 -22.32
N THR A 32 15.86 -0.25 -23.05
CA THR A 32 16.22 -1.30 -24.01
C THR A 32 16.28 -2.70 -23.40
N ALA A 33 15.84 -3.71 -24.15
CA ALA A 33 15.86 -5.11 -23.69
C ALA A 33 17.30 -5.57 -23.33
N MET A 34 18.31 -5.06 -24.04
CA MET A 34 19.72 -5.32 -23.73
C MET A 34 20.11 -4.79 -22.34
N SER A 35 19.63 -3.60 -21.97
CA SER A 35 19.87 -3.05 -20.63
C SER A 35 19.24 -3.95 -19.57
N TRP A 36 17.98 -4.36 -19.73
CA TRP A 36 17.34 -5.31 -18.82
C TRP A 36 18.11 -6.63 -18.67
N GLN A 37 18.65 -7.16 -19.77
CA GLN A 37 19.51 -8.36 -19.74
C GLN A 37 20.84 -8.13 -19.01
N ASN A 38 21.47 -6.98 -19.20
CA ASN A 38 22.71 -6.64 -18.51
C ASN A 38 22.49 -6.52 -16.99
N PHE A 39 21.37 -5.93 -16.59
CA PHE A 39 20.96 -5.89 -15.18
C PHE A 39 20.75 -7.30 -14.65
N TRP A 40 19.98 -8.12 -15.37
CA TRP A 40 19.66 -9.49 -14.96
C TRP A 40 20.90 -10.36 -14.75
N ARG A 41 21.89 -10.23 -15.64
CA ARG A 41 23.16 -10.98 -15.58
C ARG A 41 24.16 -10.39 -14.57
N GLY A 42 23.79 -9.36 -13.81
CA GLY A 42 24.66 -8.70 -12.84
C GLY A 42 25.80 -7.88 -13.46
N LYS A 43 25.72 -7.58 -14.76
CA LYS A 43 26.71 -6.73 -15.46
C LYS A 43 26.53 -5.25 -15.13
N GLN A 44 25.32 -4.86 -14.72
CA GLN A 44 25.02 -3.53 -14.20
C GLN A 44 24.16 -3.61 -12.94
N ARG A 45 24.27 -2.57 -12.11
CA ARG A 45 23.33 -2.34 -11.00
C ARG A 45 21.99 -1.86 -11.57
N PRO A 46 20.86 -2.07 -10.85
CA PRO A 46 19.60 -1.48 -11.27
C PRO A 46 19.73 0.05 -11.29
N THR A 47 19.29 0.66 -12.39
CA THR A 47 19.26 2.13 -12.51
C THR A 47 17.99 2.68 -11.85
N ALA A 48 17.94 4.00 -11.66
CA ALA A 48 16.76 4.65 -11.10
C ALA A 48 15.54 4.45 -12.00
N GLU A 49 15.73 4.53 -13.32
CA GLU A 49 14.69 4.36 -14.33
C GLU A 49 14.13 2.93 -14.32
N MET A 50 14.98 1.92 -14.12
CA MET A 50 14.53 0.53 -13.98
C MET A 50 13.68 0.32 -12.72
N LEU A 51 14.09 0.93 -11.61
CA LEU A 51 13.35 0.87 -10.35
C LEU A 51 12.01 1.59 -10.49
N GLU A 52 12.02 2.80 -11.05
CA GLU A 52 10.83 3.59 -11.29
C GLU A 52 9.82 2.86 -12.17
N ALA A 53 10.25 2.33 -13.32
CA ALA A 53 9.36 1.61 -14.23
C ALA A 53 8.69 0.40 -13.56
N VAL A 54 9.43 -0.38 -12.79
CA VAL A 54 8.87 -1.55 -12.09
C VAL A 54 7.95 -1.14 -10.94
N CYS A 55 8.34 -0.12 -10.16
CA CYS A 55 7.55 0.35 -9.02
C CYS A 55 6.28 1.07 -9.44
N GLN A 56 6.27 1.77 -10.57
CA GLN A 56 5.06 2.42 -11.10
C GLN A 56 4.07 1.39 -11.67
N GLU A 57 4.58 0.35 -12.35
CA GLU A 57 3.73 -0.68 -12.93
C GLU A 57 3.11 -1.61 -11.87
N TRP A 58 3.91 -2.01 -10.88
CA TRP A 58 3.51 -2.91 -9.80
C TRP A 58 3.76 -2.27 -8.42
N PRO A 59 2.97 -1.25 -8.05
CA PRO A 59 3.18 -0.47 -6.84
C PRO A 59 3.07 -1.29 -5.54
N GLU A 60 2.39 -2.44 -5.55
CA GLU A 60 2.32 -3.35 -4.40
C GLU A 60 3.70 -3.83 -3.89
N TYR A 61 4.74 -3.81 -4.74
CA TYR A 61 6.08 -4.24 -4.35
C TYR A 61 7.05 -3.09 -4.11
N ALA A 62 6.68 -1.84 -4.39
CA ALA A 62 7.61 -0.70 -4.39
C ALA A 62 8.28 -0.50 -3.01
N PHE A 63 7.49 -0.54 -1.94
CA PHE A 63 7.98 -0.47 -0.57
C PHE A 63 8.92 -1.64 -0.24
N TRP A 64 8.58 -2.85 -0.68
CA TRP A 64 9.41 -4.04 -0.43
C TRP A 64 10.72 -4.02 -1.22
N ILE A 65 10.70 -3.63 -2.50
CA ILE A 65 11.92 -3.50 -3.32
C ILE A 65 12.91 -2.56 -2.65
N THR A 66 12.44 -1.41 -2.17
CA THR A 66 13.31 -0.36 -1.61
C THR A 66 13.78 -0.70 -0.20
N THR A 67 12.87 -1.09 0.69
CA THR A 67 13.17 -1.29 2.13
C THR A 67 13.59 -2.71 2.49
N GLY A 68 13.18 -3.70 1.71
CA GLY A 68 13.36 -5.12 2.04
C GLY A 68 12.41 -5.65 3.11
N ILE A 69 11.47 -4.84 3.60
CA ILE A 69 10.40 -5.25 4.53
C ILE A 69 9.02 -5.06 3.87
N THR A 70 7.96 -5.61 4.46
CA THR A 70 6.59 -5.52 3.91
C THR A 70 5.66 -4.82 4.90
N ASP A 71 4.61 -4.18 4.37
CA ASP A 71 3.47 -3.66 5.14
C ASP A 71 2.16 -4.17 4.53
N PRO A 72 1.77 -5.43 4.81
CA PRO A 72 0.59 -6.04 4.20
C PRO A 72 -0.72 -5.34 4.54
N LEU A 73 -0.78 -4.60 5.66
CA LEU A 73 -1.98 -3.85 6.05
C LEU A 73 -2.26 -2.69 5.09
N ARG A 74 -1.23 -2.19 4.41
CA ARG A 74 -1.33 -1.14 3.39
C ARG A 74 -1.14 -1.67 1.97
N GLY A 75 -1.21 -2.99 1.78
CA GLY A 75 -1.04 -3.62 0.48
C GLY A 75 0.41 -3.76 -0.01
N HIS A 76 1.40 -3.38 0.79
CA HIS A 76 2.80 -3.54 0.44
C HIS A 76 3.30 -4.94 0.79
N ILE A 77 3.55 -5.76 -0.23
CA ILE A 77 3.84 -7.19 -0.06
C ILE A 77 5.11 -7.60 -0.79
N ALA A 78 5.62 -8.78 -0.48
CA ALA A 78 6.65 -9.45 -1.26
C ALA A 78 6.01 -10.43 -2.28
N PRO A 79 6.68 -10.70 -3.41
CA PRO A 79 6.30 -11.73 -4.36
C PRO A 79 6.08 -13.09 -3.70
N GLN A 80 5.13 -13.87 -4.20
CA GLN A 80 4.90 -15.25 -3.76
C GLN A 80 6.13 -16.15 -3.98
N SER A 81 6.91 -15.86 -5.02
CA SER A 81 8.15 -16.57 -5.34
C SER A 81 9.28 -16.33 -4.32
N PHE A 82 9.24 -15.25 -3.54
CA PHE A 82 10.35 -14.83 -2.67
C PHE A 82 10.32 -15.47 -1.29
N GLU A 83 11.34 -16.21 -0.83
CA GLU A 83 11.36 -16.91 0.48
C GLU A 83 10.91 -16.02 1.66
N PRO A 84 9.87 -16.42 2.43
CA PRO A 84 9.37 -15.59 3.51
C PRO A 84 10.35 -15.66 4.67
N CYS A 85 10.75 -14.50 5.19
CA CYS A 85 11.52 -14.38 6.42
C CYS A 85 10.90 -13.26 7.25
N PHE A 86 10.91 -13.32 8.58
CA PHE A 86 10.41 -12.19 9.37
C PHE A 86 11.29 -10.94 9.12
N PRO A 87 10.73 -9.74 8.81
CA PRO A 87 9.31 -9.32 8.81
C PRO A 87 8.63 -9.30 7.41
N VAL A 88 9.18 -9.99 6.42
CA VAL A 88 8.68 -10.13 5.04
C VAL A 88 7.52 -11.13 4.96
N VAL A 89 6.34 -10.63 4.59
CA VAL A 89 5.14 -11.42 4.39
C VAL A 89 4.83 -11.50 2.88
N ARG A 90 4.70 -12.72 2.37
CA ARG A 90 4.10 -12.97 1.04
C ARG A 90 2.60 -12.75 1.12
N GLY A 91 2.02 -12.18 0.08
CA GLY A 91 0.58 -11.92 0.09
C GLY A 91 -0.03 -11.91 -1.30
N LYS A 92 -1.36 -11.81 -1.31
CA LYS A 92 -2.07 -11.29 -2.47
C LYS A 92 -2.13 -9.77 -2.31
N PRO A 93 -1.93 -9.00 -3.38
CA PRO A 93 -2.06 -7.56 -3.30
C PRO A 93 -3.49 -7.19 -2.88
N LEU A 94 -3.62 -6.07 -2.17
CA LEU A 94 -4.92 -5.48 -1.87
C LEU A 94 -5.47 -4.83 -3.13
N THR A 95 -6.73 -5.11 -3.43
CA THR A 95 -7.35 -4.75 -4.71
C THR A 95 -7.47 -3.24 -4.83
N PHE A 96 -8.05 -2.61 -3.81
CA PHE A 96 -8.37 -1.19 -3.85
C PHE A 96 -7.14 -0.32 -3.57
N ALA A 97 -6.17 -0.81 -2.78
CA ALA A 97 -4.88 -0.12 -2.62
C ALA A 97 -4.13 -0.01 -3.95
N ASN A 98 -4.10 -1.11 -4.73
CA ASN A 98 -3.48 -1.10 -6.04
C ASN A 98 -4.21 -0.20 -7.04
N GLN A 99 -5.54 -0.18 -7.00
CA GLN A 99 -6.34 0.72 -7.83
C GLN A 99 -6.06 2.18 -7.49
N GLU A 100 -6.01 2.53 -6.19
CA GLU A 100 -5.71 3.89 -5.74
C GLU A 100 -4.36 4.38 -6.26
N TRP A 101 -3.32 3.57 -6.11
CA TRP A 101 -1.98 3.96 -6.57
C TRP A 101 -1.92 4.12 -8.08
N LYS A 102 -2.53 3.21 -8.84
CA LYS A 102 -2.58 3.33 -10.30
C LYS A 102 -3.36 4.57 -10.73
N TYR A 103 -4.45 4.89 -10.03
CA TYR A 103 -5.23 6.10 -10.26
C TYR A 103 -4.40 7.36 -9.99
N LYS A 104 -3.75 7.44 -8.82
CA LYS A 104 -2.89 8.57 -8.43
C LYS A 104 -1.71 8.74 -9.40
N LEU A 105 -1.11 7.65 -9.89
CA LEU A 105 -0.04 7.70 -10.91
C LEU A 105 -0.56 8.24 -12.25
N ALA A 106 -1.75 7.83 -12.69
CA ALA A 106 -2.37 8.35 -13.90
C ALA A 106 -2.73 9.84 -13.78
N LEU A 107 -3.28 10.25 -12.62
CA LEU A 107 -3.54 11.65 -12.31
C LEU A 107 -2.25 12.48 -12.37
N MET A 108 -1.16 12.01 -11.76
CA MET A 108 0.13 12.70 -11.83
C MET A 108 0.60 12.92 -13.28
N GLN A 109 0.52 11.89 -14.12
CA GLN A 109 0.93 11.99 -15.53
C GLN A 109 0.05 12.99 -16.31
N THR A 110 -1.26 12.95 -16.12
CA THR A 110 -2.18 13.91 -16.76
C THR A 110 -1.97 15.35 -16.27
N GLU A 111 -1.68 15.53 -14.98
CA GLU A 111 -1.39 16.84 -14.40
C GLU A 111 -0.10 17.44 -14.96
N THR A 112 0.95 16.63 -15.19
CA THR A 112 2.20 17.10 -15.83
C THR A 112 2.02 17.51 -17.29
N ALA A 113 1.02 16.97 -18.00
CA ALA A 113 0.79 17.25 -19.41
C ALA A 113 -0.10 18.49 -19.66
N ALA A 114 -0.84 18.97 -18.65
CA ALA A 114 -1.81 20.04 -18.81
C ALA A 114 -1.18 21.43 -18.64
N GLU A 115 -1.31 22.29 -19.66
CA GLU A 115 -0.86 23.69 -19.62
C GLU A 115 -1.66 24.52 -18.60
N GLY A 116 -1.03 24.83 -17.47
CA GLY A 116 -1.52 25.72 -16.42
C GLY A 116 -0.61 25.65 -15.20
N SER A 117 -0.36 26.77 -14.52
CA SER A 117 0.48 26.76 -13.31
C SER A 117 -0.18 25.86 -12.26
N MET A 118 0.55 24.87 -11.73
CA MET A 118 0.07 24.00 -10.64
C MET A 118 -0.47 24.82 -9.44
N ALA A 119 0.05 26.04 -9.27
CA ALA A 119 -0.42 27.00 -8.27
C ALA A 119 -1.87 27.45 -8.50
N ASP A 120 -2.30 27.63 -9.75
CA ASP A 120 -3.66 28.11 -10.08
C ASP A 120 -4.70 27.01 -9.86
N LYS A 121 -4.37 25.77 -10.21
CA LYS A 121 -5.23 24.59 -9.93
C LYS A 121 -5.35 24.36 -8.42
N ARG A 122 -4.23 24.47 -7.70
CA ARG A 122 -4.21 24.40 -6.23
C ARG A 122 -5.08 25.49 -5.62
N LEU A 123 -4.94 26.74 -6.07
CA LEU A 123 -5.73 27.87 -5.56
C LEU A 123 -7.23 27.66 -5.79
N LYS A 124 -7.64 27.13 -6.96
CA LYS A 124 -9.04 26.78 -7.25
C LYS A 124 -9.57 25.67 -6.34
N ARG A 125 -8.78 24.61 -6.11
CA ARG A 125 -9.12 23.53 -5.16
C ARG A 125 -9.27 24.07 -3.73
N GLU A 126 -8.35 24.95 -3.31
CA GLU A 126 -8.40 25.62 -2.01
C GLU A 126 -9.64 26.53 -1.88
N GLN A 127 -9.99 27.29 -2.91
CA GLN A 127 -11.20 28.14 -2.92
C GLN A 127 -12.49 27.31 -2.83
N LEU A 128 -12.61 26.27 -3.65
CA LEU A 128 -13.78 25.38 -3.61
C LEU A 128 -13.91 24.64 -2.29
N GLY A 129 -12.79 24.17 -1.71
CA GLY A 129 -12.78 23.55 -0.39
C GLY A 129 -13.27 24.51 0.71
N ARG A 130 -12.97 25.81 0.60
CA ARG A 130 -13.50 26.84 1.50
C ARG A 130 -15.01 27.04 1.34
N GLU A 131 -15.51 27.05 0.11
CA GLU A 131 -16.95 27.19 -0.17
C GLU A 131 -17.76 26.04 0.42
N LEU A 132 -17.35 24.79 0.15
CA LEU A 132 -18.03 23.59 0.67
C LEU A 132 -17.99 23.49 2.20
N ALA A 133 -16.87 23.85 2.83
CA ALA A 133 -16.75 23.84 4.29
C ALA A 133 -17.66 24.90 4.95
N ASN A 134 -17.85 26.05 4.31
CA ASN A 134 -18.82 27.06 4.74
C ASN A 134 -20.27 26.55 4.61
N GLU A 135 -20.61 25.88 3.50
CA GLU A 135 -21.95 25.30 3.29
C GLU A 135 -22.27 24.18 4.30
N ALA A 136 -21.29 23.33 4.60
CA ALA A 136 -21.43 22.25 5.57
C ALA A 136 -21.40 22.71 7.04
N ASN A 137 -21.26 24.02 7.29
CA ASN A 137 -21.18 24.64 8.61
C ASN A 137 -20.11 23.98 9.51
N VAL A 138 -18.99 23.55 8.90
CA VAL A 138 -17.88 22.94 9.62
C VAL A 138 -17.06 24.07 10.24
N PRO A 139 -16.96 24.18 11.58
CA PRO A 139 -16.44 25.38 12.25
C PRO A 139 -14.92 25.59 12.13
N ALA A 140 -14.20 24.78 11.36
CA ALA A 140 -12.73 24.79 11.30
C ALA A 140 -12.23 25.22 9.91
N LEU A 141 -12.02 26.53 9.71
CA LEU A 141 -11.55 27.09 8.44
C LEU A 141 -10.36 28.07 8.56
N PHE A 142 -9.56 27.94 9.63
CA PHE A 142 -8.27 28.63 9.76
C PHE A 142 -7.24 27.76 10.46
N LEU A 143 -6.90 26.64 9.84
CA LEU A 143 -5.76 25.86 10.32
C LEU A 143 -4.78 25.73 9.17
N SER A 144 -3.59 26.29 9.33
CA SER A 144 -2.43 25.89 8.54
C SER A 144 -2.23 24.38 8.70
N TYR A 145 -1.45 23.77 7.81
CA TYR A 145 -1.09 22.35 7.94
C TYR A 145 -0.53 22.03 9.35
N GLU A 146 0.14 22.99 9.97
CA GLU A 146 0.68 22.91 11.33
C GLU A 146 -0.43 23.00 12.40
N ASP A 147 -1.40 23.90 12.24
CA ASP A 147 -2.50 24.00 13.20
C ASP A 147 -3.47 22.80 13.11
N LEU A 148 -3.59 22.15 11.93
CA LEU A 148 -4.30 20.87 11.80
C LEU A 148 -3.57 19.77 12.58
N ILE A 149 -2.23 19.74 12.53
CA ILE A 149 -1.41 18.80 13.30
C ILE A 149 -1.57 19.02 14.81
N ASP A 150 -1.63 20.27 15.28
CA ASP A 150 -1.83 20.59 16.70
C ASP A 150 -3.27 20.27 17.18
N LEU A 151 -4.28 20.57 16.36
CA LEU A 151 -5.68 20.26 16.68
C LEU A 151 -5.95 18.75 16.76
N TYR A 152 -5.29 17.96 15.91
CA TYR A 152 -5.33 16.50 15.97
C TYR A 152 -4.35 15.89 17.00
N GLY A 153 -3.35 16.66 17.41
CA GLY A 153 -2.37 16.32 18.46
C GLY A 153 -2.97 16.30 19.87
N GLU A 154 -3.93 17.17 20.18
CA GLU A 154 -4.55 17.22 21.52
C GLU A 154 -5.60 16.12 21.77
N LYS A 155 -6.18 15.52 20.72
CA LYS A 155 -7.15 14.40 20.83
C LYS A 155 -6.60 13.04 20.39
N GLY A 156 -5.32 12.95 20.03
CA GLY A 156 -4.62 11.68 19.87
C GLY A 156 -5.09 10.80 18.70
N SER A 157 -5.76 11.37 17.69
CA SER A 157 -6.08 10.64 16.46
C SER A 157 -5.39 11.32 15.28
N TYR A 158 -4.16 10.90 14.95
CA TYR A 158 -3.40 11.34 13.76
C TYR A 158 -4.03 10.84 12.44
N GLN A 159 -5.31 11.07 12.22
CA GLN A 159 -5.96 10.78 10.94
C GLN A 159 -5.81 12.03 10.07
N TYR A 160 -4.74 12.08 9.28
CA TYR A 160 -4.67 12.98 8.14
C TYR A 160 -5.88 12.67 7.22
N VAL A 161 -6.77 13.65 7.05
CA VAL A 161 -7.88 13.56 6.09
C VAL A 161 -7.44 14.30 4.84
N GLU A 162 -7.05 13.57 3.80
CA GLU A 162 -6.85 14.14 2.48
C GLU A 162 -8.21 14.61 1.95
N LEU A 163 -8.35 15.89 1.60
CA LEU A 163 -9.56 16.39 0.94
C LEU A 163 -9.52 15.95 -0.52
N VAL A 164 -10.08 14.77 -0.79
CA VAL A 164 -10.19 14.20 -2.12
C VAL A 164 -11.45 14.73 -2.79
N PHE A 165 -11.28 15.63 -3.75
CA PHE A 165 -12.38 16.22 -4.53
C PHE A 165 -12.75 15.38 -5.77
N ASP A 166 -11.91 14.41 -6.11
CA ASP A 166 -12.15 13.48 -7.20
C ASP A 166 -13.06 12.36 -6.69
N GLU A 167 -14.29 12.31 -7.18
CA GLU A 167 -15.32 11.36 -6.72
C GLU A 167 -14.88 9.91 -6.93
N GLU A 168 -14.20 9.61 -8.04
CA GLU A 168 -13.71 8.28 -8.33
C GLU A 168 -12.59 7.89 -7.34
N LEU A 169 -11.64 8.79 -7.10
CA LEU A 169 -10.59 8.55 -6.12
C LEU A 169 -11.15 8.40 -4.69
N ASN A 170 -12.13 9.21 -4.29
CA ASN A 170 -12.76 9.10 -2.99
C ASN A 170 -13.45 7.73 -2.81
N ASN A 171 -14.17 7.27 -3.83
CA ASN A 171 -14.78 5.94 -3.82
C ASN A 171 -13.74 4.83 -3.70
N ILE A 172 -12.61 4.93 -4.42
CA ILE A 172 -11.51 3.96 -4.32
C ILE A 172 -10.91 3.95 -2.91
N GLU A 173 -10.67 5.12 -2.32
CA GLU A 173 -10.12 5.24 -0.96
C GLU A 173 -11.06 4.70 0.11
N GLU A 174 -12.37 4.95 -0.01
CA GLU A 174 -13.38 4.35 0.87
C GLU A 174 -13.33 2.83 0.81
N MET A 175 -13.30 2.27 -0.40
CA MET A 175 -13.23 0.82 -0.59
C MET A 175 -11.91 0.24 -0.09
N ARG A 176 -10.78 0.95 -0.26
CA ARG A 176 -9.50 0.55 0.35
C ARG A 176 -9.59 0.53 1.87
N ARG A 177 -10.12 1.58 2.50
CA ARG A 177 -10.27 1.64 3.97
C ARG A 177 -11.08 0.44 4.47
N HIS A 178 -12.17 0.08 3.77
CA HIS A 178 -12.95 -1.12 4.09
C HIS A 178 -12.13 -2.43 3.95
N GLU A 179 -11.34 -2.56 2.89
CA GLU A 179 -10.48 -3.73 2.65
C GLU A 179 -9.41 -3.88 3.76
N GLU A 180 -8.76 -2.77 4.14
CA GLU A 180 -7.78 -2.72 5.22
C GLU A 180 -8.39 -3.05 6.59
N LEU A 181 -9.58 -2.49 6.88
CA LEU A 181 -10.30 -2.76 8.12
C LEU A 181 -10.64 -4.25 8.23
N ALA A 182 -11.19 -4.83 7.16
CA ALA A 182 -11.51 -6.25 7.10
C ALA A 182 -10.28 -7.15 7.31
N LEU A 183 -9.12 -6.76 6.75
CA LEU A 183 -7.87 -7.47 6.97
C LEU A 183 -7.38 -7.35 8.42
N SER A 184 -7.48 -6.15 9.00
CA SER A 184 -7.12 -5.87 10.39
C SER A 184 -7.98 -6.70 11.36
N GLU A 185 -9.29 -6.74 11.15
CA GLU A 185 -10.22 -7.56 11.93
C GLU A 185 -9.89 -9.04 11.82
N LYS A 186 -9.64 -9.55 10.60
CA LYS A 186 -9.25 -10.95 10.38
C LYS A 186 -7.96 -11.29 11.11
N ARG A 187 -6.98 -10.37 11.12
CA ARG A 187 -5.73 -10.52 11.87
C ARG A 187 -5.98 -10.55 13.37
N ALA A 188 -6.78 -9.63 13.90
CA ALA A 188 -7.14 -9.57 15.32
C ALA A 188 -7.79 -10.88 15.78
N ARG A 189 -8.77 -11.39 15.00
CA ARG A 189 -9.42 -12.69 15.25
C ARG A 189 -8.42 -13.84 15.26
N THR A 190 -7.48 -13.85 14.31
CA THR A 190 -6.45 -14.90 14.23
C THR A 190 -5.52 -14.88 15.44
N VAL A 191 -5.06 -13.70 15.86
CA VAL A 191 -4.23 -13.53 17.06
C VAL A 191 -4.99 -14.00 18.31
N GLN A 192 -6.27 -13.64 18.42
CA GLN A 192 -7.12 -14.11 19.51
C GLN A 192 -7.26 -15.63 19.51
N ASN A 193 -7.50 -16.24 18.35
CA ASN A 193 -7.59 -17.69 18.20
C ASN A 193 -6.28 -18.40 18.57
N ILE A 194 -5.12 -17.86 18.18
CA ILE A 194 -3.81 -18.41 18.57
C ILE A 194 -3.61 -18.33 20.09
N LYS A 195 -3.93 -17.19 20.71
CA LYS A 195 -3.86 -17.03 22.17
C LYS A 195 -4.78 -18.04 22.87
N ILE A 196 -6.02 -18.20 22.40
CA ILE A 196 -6.97 -19.17 22.92
C ILE A 196 -6.43 -20.60 22.77
N SER A 197 -5.86 -20.96 21.61
CA SER A 197 -5.29 -22.29 21.38
C SER A 197 -4.12 -22.58 22.33
N ALA A 198 -3.22 -21.61 22.54
CA ALA A 198 -2.10 -21.76 23.47
C ALA A 198 -2.58 -21.96 24.93
N VAL A 199 -3.66 -21.27 25.31
CA VAL A 199 -4.32 -21.47 26.61
C VAL A 199 -4.93 -22.86 26.71
N ILE A 200 -5.66 -23.32 25.69
CA ILE A 200 -6.25 -24.67 25.63
C ILE A 200 -5.16 -25.74 25.76
N ASP A 201 -4.07 -25.64 25.00
CA ASP A 201 -2.94 -26.57 25.07
C ASP A 201 -2.31 -26.61 26.47
N THR A 202 -2.20 -25.45 27.12
CA THR A 202 -1.69 -25.35 28.49
C THR A 202 -2.63 -26.01 29.50
N LEU A 203 -3.95 -25.83 29.35
CA LEU A 203 -4.96 -26.46 30.20
C LEU A 203 -4.98 -27.99 30.01
N TYR A 204 -4.87 -28.44 28.76
CA TYR A 204 -4.80 -29.86 28.43
C TYR A 204 -3.56 -30.53 29.05
N LYS A 205 -2.38 -29.90 28.93
CA LYS A 205 -1.13 -30.36 29.56
C LYS A 205 -1.20 -30.43 31.10
N ARG A 206 -2.08 -29.64 31.71
CA ARG A 206 -2.32 -29.63 33.17
C ARG A 206 -3.40 -30.62 33.62
N GLY A 207 -3.90 -31.50 32.73
CA GLY A 207 -4.92 -32.50 33.06
C GLY A 207 -6.34 -31.95 33.16
N VAL A 208 -6.58 -30.71 32.70
CA VAL A 208 -7.92 -30.12 32.67
C VAL A 208 -8.62 -30.54 31.38
N HIS A 209 -9.41 -31.60 31.46
CA HIS A 209 -10.09 -32.19 30.30
C HIS A 209 -11.53 -31.71 30.08
N LYS A 210 -12.05 -30.82 30.94
CA LYS A 210 -13.39 -30.24 30.82
C LYS A 210 -13.31 -28.71 30.97
N ILE A 211 -13.45 -28.01 29.85
CA ILE A 211 -13.66 -26.55 29.83
C ILE A 211 -15.16 -26.34 29.64
N ARG A 212 -15.90 -26.02 30.72
CA ARG A 212 -17.30 -25.63 30.63
C ARG A 212 -17.40 -24.12 30.40
N GLY A 213 -18.05 -23.71 29.30
CA GLY A 213 -18.79 -22.44 29.26
C GLY A 213 -18.09 -21.17 28.75
N TRP A 214 -17.14 -21.24 27.81
CA TRP A 214 -16.56 -20.01 27.21
C TRP A 214 -17.14 -19.63 25.83
N PHE A 215 -18.08 -20.41 25.30
CA PHE A 215 -18.75 -20.13 24.03
C PHE A 215 -20.25 -19.91 24.25
N SER A 216 -20.61 -18.80 24.89
CA SER A 216 -21.93 -18.20 24.66
C SER A 216 -21.78 -17.15 23.58
N ARG A 217 -22.49 -17.38 22.48
CA ARG A 217 -22.58 -16.54 21.29
C ARG A 217 -23.21 -15.19 21.62
N GLU A 218 -22.70 -14.13 21.01
CA GLU A 218 -23.52 -13.14 20.32
C GLU A 218 -22.86 -12.89 18.96
N ILE A 219 -23.49 -13.43 17.92
CA ILE A 219 -23.27 -13.13 16.49
C ILE A 219 -24.44 -12.24 16.10
#